data_AF-A0A2P6RC27-F1
#
_entry.id   AF-A0A2P6RC27-F1
#
_cell.length_a   1.000
_cell.length_b   1.000
_cell.length_c   1.000
_cell.angle_alpha   90.00
_cell.angle_beta   90.00
_cell.angle_gamma   90.00
#
_symmetry.space_group_name_H-M   'P 1'
#
loop_
_entity.id
_entity.type
_entity.pdbx_description
1 polymer ?
#
loop_
_entity_poly.entity_id
_entity_poly.type
_entity_poly.pdbx_seq_one_letter_code
_entity_poly.pdbx_strand_id
1 'polypeptide(L)'
;MPCEVRLKLVNALDRFLLSRGYNEMRKFTLVWEGHHEDEVEEPPCFCVNESFRMITWIQNALRCNVEKLFIDMTFYDRDGELLAFPSCVFNCASLRSLVVEMSFTVVKTPSFTFSSNLETLALSDVDIADEGFFKWISCSCKLLKELRLAGLNGIDNITIESLSLEKFSYIHFEVYETCRINISGEKLEEIHINCSRVN
;
A
#
# COMPACT_ATOMS: atom_id res chain seq x y z
N MET A 1 24.13 1.35 -0.47
CA MET A 1 24.57 2.77 -0.50
C MET A 1 25.06 3.12 0.89
N PRO A 2 26.23 3.78 1.07
CA PRO A 2 26.74 4.08 2.42
C PRO A 2 25.75 4.88 3.28
N CYS A 3 25.67 4.57 4.57
CA CYS A 3 24.71 5.17 5.50
C CYS A 3 24.72 6.71 5.52
N GLU A 4 25.89 7.35 5.43
CA GLU A 4 25.99 8.81 5.41
C GLU A 4 25.34 9.44 4.16
N VAL A 5 25.56 8.83 3.00
CA VAL A 5 24.99 9.30 1.72
C VAL A 5 23.49 9.10 1.75
N ARG A 6 23.05 7.96 2.29
CA ARG A 6 21.64 7.65 2.49
C ARG A 6 20.97 8.67 3.38
N LEU A 7 21.50 8.92 4.58
CA LEU A 7 20.95 9.92 5.50
C LEU A 7 20.86 11.32 4.87
N LYS A 8 21.88 11.75 4.11
CA LYS A 8 21.85 13.01 3.35
C LYS A 8 20.71 13.04 2.34
N LEU A 9 20.50 11.96 1.59
CA LEU A 9 19.41 11.83 0.64
C LEU A 9 18.04 11.91 1.32
N VAL A 10 17.81 11.08 2.34
CA VAL A 10 16.52 11.06 3.06
C VAL A 10 16.25 12.44 3.66
N ASN A 11 17.27 13.13 4.22
CA ASN A 11 17.12 14.49 4.77
C ASN A 11 16.82 15.54 3.69
N ALA A 12 17.39 15.39 2.50
CA ALA A 12 17.04 16.25 1.36
C ALA A 12 15.58 16.03 0.93
N LEU A 13 15.12 14.77 0.90
CA LEU A 13 13.74 14.42 0.57
C LEU A 13 12.74 14.97 1.60
N ASP A 14 13.04 14.86 2.91
CA ASP A 14 12.21 15.45 3.96
C ASP A 14 12.00 16.94 3.71
N ARG A 15 13.09 17.69 3.50
CA ARG A 15 13.04 19.14 3.28
C ARG A 15 12.30 19.47 2.00
N PHE A 16 12.57 18.74 0.92
CA PHE A 16 11.91 18.96 -0.37
C PHE A 16 10.40 18.74 -0.26
N LEU A 17 9.97 17.59 0.26
CA LEU A 17 8.54 17.24 0.38
C LEU A 17 7.83 18.12 1.39
N LEU A 18 8.49 18.54 2.47
CA LEU A 18 7.94 19.52 3.40
C LEU A 18 7.77 20.89 2.73
N SER A 19 8.76 21.33 1.94
CA SER A 19 8.74 22.64 1.25
C SER A 19 7.66 22.73 0.16
N ARG A 20 7.13 21.60 -0.31
CA ARG A 20 5.99 21.57 -1.23
C ARG A 20 4.75 22.23 -0.62
N GLY A 21 4.59 22.22 0.71
CA GLY A 21 3.43 22.82 1.38
C GLY A 21 2.11 22.22 0.86
N TYR A 22 1.31 23.07 0.19
CA TYR A 22 0.01 22.70 -0.40
C TYR A 22 0.01 22.76 -1.94
N ASN A 23 1.18 22.82 -2.56
CA ASN A 23 1.28 22.89 -4.02
C ASN A 23 0.82 21.58 -4.65
N GLU A 24 -0.12 21.67 -5.60
CA GLU A 24 -0.74 20.51 -6.25
C GLU A 24 0.28 19.53 -6.82
N MET A 25 0.10 18.24 -6.53
CA MET A 25 0.98 17.15 -6.95
C MET A 25 0.14 16.06 -7.59
N ARG A 26 0.01 16.06 -8.91
CA ARG A 26 -0.84 15.05 -9.58
C ARG A 26 -0.44 13.60 -9.31
N LYS A 27 0.86 13.30 -9.30
CA LYS A 27 1.41 11.95 -9.13
C LYS A 27 2.57 11.97 -8.15
N PHE A 28 2.59 11.02 -7.23
CA PHE A 28 3.71 10.72 -6.37
C PHE A 28 4.09 9.24 -6.51
N THR A 29 5.36 8.99 -6.78
CA THR A 29 5.93 7.65 -6.93
C THR A 29 7.12 7.55 -6.01
N LEU A 30 7.08 6.57 -5.11
CA LEU A 30 8.16 6.27 -4.19
C LEU A 30 8.54 4.81 -4.38
N VAL A 31 9.78 4.59 -4.83
CA VAL A 31 10.42 3.28 -4.86
C VAL A 31 11.56 3.36 -3.86
N TRP A 32 11.53 2.52 -2.82
CA TRP A 32 12.50 2.60 -1.74
C TRP A 32 12.85 1.22 -1.19
N GLU A 33 14.05 0.77 -1.51
CA GLU A 33 14.64 -0.42 -0.89
C GLU A 33 15.33 0.01 0.41
N GLY A 34 14.84 -0.48 1.53
CA GLY A 34 15.41 -0.29 2.87
C GLY A 34 16.87 -0.70 2.93
N HIS A 35 17.65 -0.08 3.82
CA HIS A 35 19.03 -0.50 4.00
C HIS A 35 19.03 -1.88 4.69
N HIS A 36 19.54 -2.90 4.00
CA HIS A 36 19.83 -4.19 4.62
C HIS A 36 20.87 -4.00 5.72
N GLU A 37 20.54 -4.42 6.92
CA GLU A 37 21.53 -4.56 7.99
C GLU A 37 22.11 -5.97 7.88
N ASP A 38 23.22 -6.13 7.15
CA ASP A 38 24.05 -7.31 7.34
C ASP A 38 24.54 -7.30 8.80
N GLU A 39 24.43 -8.44 9.51
CA GLU A 39 24.79 -8.57 10.94
C GLU A 39 26.26 -8.21 11.28
N VAL A 40 27.06 -7.83 10.28
CA VAL A 40 28.51 -7.69 10.33
C VAL A 40 29.00 -6.26 10.05
N GLU A 41 28.13 -5.27 9.84
CA GLU A 41 28.59 -3.88 9.61
C GLU A 41 29.02 -3.20 10.93
N GLU A 42 30.34 -3.04 11.12
CA GLU A 42 30.92 -2.07 12.07
C GLU A 42 31.31 -0.77 11.33
N PRO A 43 30.82 0.42 11.75
CA PRO A 43 29.87 0.67 12.82
C PRO A 43 28.42 0.32 12.43
N PRO A 44 27.53 0.07 13.41
CA PRO A 44 26.13 -0.29 13.15
C PRO A 44 25.43 0.77 12.30
N CYS A 45 24.55 0.30 11.42
CA CYS A 45 23.73 1.13 10.56
C CYS A 45 22.93 2.14 11.40
N PHE A 46 23.01 3.42 11.01
CA PHE A 46 22.21 4.49 11.63
C PHE A 46 21.09 4.98 10.71
N CYS A 47 20.78 4.26 9.63
CA CYS A 47 19.62 4.52 8.78
C CYS A 47 18.30 4.06 9.44
N VAL A 48 18.21 4.20 10.75
CA VAL A 48 17.02 3.85 11.54
C VAL A 48 15.85 4.77 11.21
N ASN A 49 14.63 4.26 11.35
CA ASN A 49 13.37 5.01 11.19
C ASN A 49 13.07 5.55 9.79
N GLU A 50 13.67 5.00 8.73
CA GLU A 50 13.27 5.34 7.35
C GLU A 50 11.78 5.06 7.13
N SER A 51 11.27 3.99 7.72
CA SER A 51 9.85 3.62 7.70
C SER A 51 8.92 4.77 8.10
N PHE A 52 9.18 5.38 9.26
CA PHE A 52 8.39 6.51 9.78
C PHE A 52 8.49 7.78 8.92
N ARG A 53 9.64 8.00 8.28
CA ARG A 53 9.84 9.18 7.42
C ARG A 53 9.05 9.07 6.13
N MET A 54 8.92 7.87 5.57
CA MET A 54 8.09 7.68 4.39
C MET A 54 6.61 7.86 4.70
N ILE A 55 6.14 7.49 5.91
CA ILE A 55 4.78 7.84 6.33
C ILE A 55 4.57 9.36 6.26
N THR A 56 5.57 10.12 6.70
CA THR A 56 5.55 11.59 6.59
C THR A 56 5.55 12.05 5.12
N TRP A 57 6.29 11.39 4.24
CA TRP A 57 6.31 11.68 2.81
C TRP A 57 4.96 11.41 2.13
N ILE A 58 4.34 10.28 2.42
CA ILE A 58 2.99 9.93 1.98
C ILE A 58 2.01 11.02 2.43
N GLN A 59 2.04 11.41 3.70
CA GLN A 59 1.19 12.47 4.23
C GLN A 59 1.40 13.82 3.53
N ASN A 60 2.64 14.17 3.18
CA ASN A 60 2.92 15.39 2.40
C ASN A 60 2.35 15.30 0.97
N ALA A 61 2.41 14.13 0.32
CA ALA A 61 1.76 13.93 -0.97
C ALA A 61 0.23 14.08 -0.87
N LEU A 62 -0.40 13.55 0.18
CA LEU A 62 -1.84 13.74 0.43
C LEU A 62 -2.21 15.22 0.62
N ARG A 63 -1.40 15.98 1.37
CA ARG A 63 -1.58 17.44 1.56
C ARG A 63 -1.49 18.22 0.25
N CYS A 64 -0.75 17.69 -0.72
CA CYS A 64 -0.62 18.24 -2.07
C CYS A 64 -1.74 17.78 -3.02
N ASN A 65 -2.85 17.23 -2.51
CA ASN A 65 -3.97 16.74 -3.29
C ASN A 65 -3.56 15.73 -4.37
N VAL A 66 -2.74 14.74 -4.01
CA VAL A 66 -2.29 13.72 -4.97
C VAL A 66 -3.44 12.90 -5.55
N GLU A 67 -3.41 12.70 -6.88
CA GLU A 67 -4.39 11.89 -7.60
C GLU A 67 -3.90 10.45 -7.79
N LYS A 68 -2.59 10.27 -7.98
CA LYS A 68 -1.97 8.95 -8.22
C LYS A 68 -0.81 8.72 -7.27
N LEU A 69 -0.95 7.73 -6.39
CA LEU A 69 0.05 7.35 -5.41
C LEU A 69 0.54 5.93 -5.73
N PHE A 70 1.83 5.82 -6.06
CA PHE A 70 2.51 4.55 -6.24
C PHE A 70 3.61 4.43 -5.20
N ILE A 71 3.57 3.35 -4.43
CA ILE A 71 4.50 3.06 -3.36
C ILE A 71 5.00 1.63 -3.56
N ASP A 72 6.30 1.46 -3.70
CA ASP A 72 6.99 0.17 -3.79
C ASP A 72 8.16 0.23 -2.82
N MET A 73 8.06 -0.49 -1.71
CA MET A 73 9.06 -0.43 -0.67
C MET A 73 9.28 -1.77 0.02
N THR A 74 10.55 -2.08 0.28
CA THR A 74 10.96 -3.28 0.98
C THR A 74 11.72 -2.89 2.25
N PHE A 75 11.27 -3.40 3.40
CA PHE A 75 11.96 -3.22 4.69
C PHE A 75 12.41 -4.55 5.23
N TYR A 76 13.47 -4.48 6.04
CA TYR A 76 14.00 -5.60 6.80
C TYR A 76 13.88 -5.18 8.25
N ASP A 77 12.77 -5.53 8.89
CA ASP A 77 12.62 -5.32 10.33
C ASP A 77 13.10 -6.57 11.06
N ARG A 78 14.07 -6.38 11.97
CA ARG A 78 14.62 -7.47 12.79
C ARG A 78 13.68 -7.84 13.95
N ASP A 79 12.81 -6.93 14.37
CA ASP A 79 11.95 -7.12 15.54
C ASP A 79 10.60 -7.75 15.18
N GLY A 80 10.31 -7.92 13.88
CA GLY A 80 9.08 -8.55 13.38
C GLY A 80 7.82 -7.70 13.59
N GLU A 81 7.96 -6.41 13.93
CA GLU A 81 6.83 -5.51 14.04
C GLU A 81 6.34 -5.05 12.66
N LEU A 82 5.03 -5.16 12.41
CA LEU A 82 4.44 -4.70 11.15
C LEU A 82 4.22 -3.19 11.18
N LEU A 83 4.67 -2.50 10.12
CA LEU A 83 4.41 -1.08 9.93
C LEU A 83 2.92 -0.85 9.59
N ALA A 84 2.23 -0.02 10.36
CA ALA A 84 0.85 0.34 10.03
C ALA A 84 0.78 1.31 8.84
N PHE A 85 0.15 0.89 7.75
CA PHE A 85 -0.09 1.77 6.60
C PHE A 85 -1.09 2.89 6.98
N PRO A 86 -0.83 4.15 6.57
CA PRO A 86 -1.64 5.29 7.01
C PRO A 86 -3.05 5.25 6.42
N SER A 87 -4.05 5.02 7.28
CA SER A 87 -5.45 4.89 6.87
C SER A 87 -6.03 6.17 6.23
N CYS A 88 -5.42 7.33 6.46
CA CYS A 88 -5.81 8.58 5.84
C CYS A 88 -5.64 8.60 4.31
N VAL A 89 -4.78 7.72 3.75
CA VAL A 89 -4.61 7.56 2.29
C VAL A 89 -5.93 7.14 1.64
N PHE A 90 -6.64 6.19 2.23
CA PHE A 90 -7.90 5.64 1.69
C PHE A 90 -9.06 6.64 1.70
N ASN A 91 -8.96 7.67 2.55
CA ASN A 91 -9.96 8.74 2.70
C ASN A 91 -9.58 10.03 1.93
N CYS A 92 -8.48 10.01 1.17
CA CYS A 92 -8.01 11.19 0.45
C CYS A 92 -8.95 11.52 -0.71
N ALA A 93 -9.61 12.68 -0.63
CA ALA A 93 -10.63 13.09 -1.60
C ALA A 93 -10.07 13.31 -3.03
N SER A 94 -8.79 13.68 -3.17
CA SER A 94 -8.14 13.84 -4.48
C SER A 94 -7.68 12.52 -5.08
N LEU A 95 -7.46 11.48 -4.27
CA LEU A 95 -6.84 10.24 -4.72
C LEU A 95 -7.79 9.46 -5.63
N ARG A 96 -7.25 8.99 -6.75
CA ARG A 96 -7.95 8.20 -7.78
C ARG A 96 -7.27 6.86 -8.03
N SER A 97 -5.96 6.79 -7.85
CA SER A 97 -5.20 5.55 -8.04
C SER A 97 -4.23 5.36 -6.88
N LEU A 98 -4.33 4.21 -6.23
CA LEU A 98 -3.44 3.78 -5.17
C LEU A 98 -2.82 2.44 -5.57
N VAL A 99 -1.49 2.38 -5.59
CA VAL A 99 -0.71 1.16 -5.76
C VAL A 99 0.27 1.10 -4.61
N VAL A 100 0.21 0.02 -3.83
CA VAL A 100 1.06 -0.23 -2.67
C VAL A 100 1.63 -1.63 -2.78
N GLU A 101 2.94 -1.70 -2.88
CA GLU A 101 3.75 -2.92 -2.80
C GLU A 101 4.68 -2.72 -1.61
N MET A 102 4.35 -3.30 -0.45
CA MET A 102 5.07 -3.02 0.79
C MET A 102 5.10 -4.22 1.73
N SER A 103 6.23 -4.94 1.76
CA SER A 103 6.45 -6.01 2.74
C SER A 103 6.45 -5.48 4.17
N PHE A 104 6.16 -6.37 5.14
CA PHE A 104 6.11 -6.05 6.57
C PHE A 104 5.18 -4.88 6.93
N THR A 105 4.11 -4.71 6.16
CA THR A 105 3.16 -3.61 6.33
C THR A 105 1.77 -4.15 6.57
N VAL A 106 1.10 -3.63 7.60
CA VAL A 106 -0.30 -3.96 7.91
C VAL A 106 -1.25 -2.85 7.45
N VAL A 107 -2.25 -3.22 6.65
CA VAL A 107 -3.36 -2.37 6.24
C VAL A 107 -4.55 -2.64 7.15
N LYS A 108 -4.96 -1.61 7.90
CA LYS A 108 -6.15 -1.65 8.76
C LYS A 108 -7.38 -1.20 8.00
N THR A 109 -8.55 -1.69 8.41
CA THR A 109 -9.84 -1.26 7.89
C THR A 109 -10.00 0.26 7.98
N PRO A 110 -10.20 0.98 6.86
CA PRO A 110 -10.43 2.42 6.88
C PRO A 110 -11.79 2.78 7.47
N SER A 111 -11.99 4.07 7.74
CA SER A 111 -13.29 4.55 8.20
C SER A 111 -14.37 4.39 7.11
N PHE A 112 -15.57 4.00 7.53
CA PHE A 112 -16.77 3.95 6.69
C PHE A 112 -17.48 5.31 6.58
N THR A 113 -16.99 6.34 7.30
CA THR A 113 -17.64 7.66 7.34
C THR A 113 -17.61 8.38 5.99
N PHE A 114 -16.63 8.08 5.13
CA PHE A 114 -16.42 8.77 3.87
C PHE A 114 -16.35 7.76 2.72
N SER A 115 -16.95 8.12 1.58
CA SER A 115 -16.73 7.39 0.34
C SER A 115 -15.33 7.66 -0.20
N SER A 116 -14.70 6.63 -0.74
CA SER A 116 -13.43 6.75 -1.44
C SER A 116 -13.67 7.14 -2.90
N ASN A 117 -12.80 7.99 -3.44
CA ASN A 117 -12.81 8.36 -4.85
C ASN A 117 -11.86 7.49 -5.69
N LEU A 118 -11.32 6.42 -5.11
CA LEU A 118 -10.44 5.50 -5.82
C LEU A 118 -11.16 4.85 -7.02
N GLU A 119 -10.52 4.94 -8.17
CA GLU A 119 -10.84 4.22 -9.40
C GLU A 119 -9.97 2.98 -9.55
N THR A 120 -8.74 3.01 -9.01
CA THR A 120 -7.80 1.89 -9.01
C THR A 120 -7.22 1.68 -7.63
N LEU A 121 -7.27 0.44 -7.15
CA LEU A 121 -6.61 -0.02 -5.93
C LEU A 121 -5.78 -1.27 -6.24
N ALA A 122 -4.47 -1.20 -6.04
CA ALA A 122 -3.58 -2.34 -6.11
C ALA A 122 -2.82 -2.48 -4.79
N LEU A 123 -2.91 -3.64 -4.16
CA LEU A 123 -2.18 -4.00 -2.95
C LEU A 123 -1.35 -5.25 -3.21
N SER A 124 -0.08 -5.22 -2.82
CA SER A 124 0.88 -6.29 -3.03
C SER A 124 1.77 -6.46 -1.81
N ASP A 125 1.95 -7.71 -1.37
CA ASP A 125 2.83 -8.10 -0.26
C ASP A 125 2.53 -7.39 1.07
N VAL A 126 1.24 -7.17 1.36
CA VAL A 126 0.77 -6.54 2.60
C VAL A 126 -0.05 -7.51 3.46
N ASP A 127 -0.02 -7.28 4.76
CA ASP A 127 -0.88 -7.94 5.73
C ASP A 127 -2.18 -7.15 5.86
N ILE A 128 -3.33 -7.81 5.75
CA ILE A 128 -4.63 -7.18 5.98
C ILE A 128 -5.07 -7.52 7.40
N ALA A 129 -5.32 -6.49 8.22
CA ALA A 129 -5.58 -6.68 9.65
C ALA A 129 -6.87 -7.46 9.95
N ASP A 130 -7.91 -7.26 9.13
CA ASP A 130 -9.21 -7.89 9.28
C ASP A 130 -10.04 -7.81 7.98
N GLU A 131 -11.04 -8.70 7.85
CA GLU A 131 -11.93 -8.76 6.68
C GLU A 131 -12.80 -7.49 6.49
N GLY A 132 -12.87 -6.61 7.49
CA GLY A 132 -13.54 -5.31 7.40
C GLY A 132 -12.99 -4.43 6.28
N PHE A 133 -11.75 -4.65 5.83
CA PHE A 133 -11.15 -3.97 4.69
C PHE A 133 -11.95 -4.23 3.40
N PHE A 134 -12.36 -5.47 3.13
CA PHE A 134 -13.14 -5.83 1.95
C PHE A 134 -14.60 -5.36 2.03
N LYS A 135 -15.14 -5.33 3.25
CA LYS A 135 -16.43 -4.66 3.52
C LYS A 135 -16.34 -3.15 3.22
N TRP A 136 -15.25 -2.50 3.60
CA TRP A 136 -15.00 -1.10 3.26
C TRP A 136 -14.94 -0.88 1.75
N ILE A 137 -14.27 -1.75 0.99
CA ILE A 137 -14.28 -1.68 -0.48
C ILE A 137 -15.71 -1.70 -1.00
N SER A 138 -16.53 -2.66 -0.56
CA SER A 138 -17.91 -2.82 -1.01
C SER A 138 -18.80 -1.61 -0.66
N CYS A 139 -18.65 -1.09 0.55
CA CYS A 139 -19.49 -0.01 1.06
C CYS A 139 -19.05 1.38 0.58
N SER A 140 -17.75 1.64 0.44
CA SER A 140 -17.20 3.00 0.34
C SER A 140 -16.59 3.32 -1.02
N CYS A 141 -16.17 2.33 -1.82
CA CYS A 141 -15.44 2.55 -3.07
C CYS A 141 -16.36 2.51 -4.30
N LYS A 142 -17.27 3.49 -4.42
CA LYS A 142 -18.32 3.51 -5.47
C LYS A 142 -17.83 3.85 -6.88
N LEU A 143 -16.57 4.27 -7.02
CA LEU A 143 -15.93 4.60 -8.29
C LEU A 143 -14.85 3.58 -8.68
N LEU A 144 -14.62 2.55 -7.87
CA LEU A 144 -13.54 1.59 -8.07
C LEU A 144 -13.83 0.74 -9.29
N LYS A 145 -13.01 0.89 -10.33
CA LYS A 145 -13.07 0.14 -11.59
C LYS A 145 -12.09 -1.02 -11.59
N GLU A 146 -10.95 -0.87 -10.93
CA GLU A 146 -9.89 -1.87 -10.94
C GLU A 146 -9.38 -2.18 -9.53
N LEU A 147 -9.41 -3.47 -9.18
CA LEU A 147 -8.87 -4.00 -7.94
C LEU A 147 -7.85 -5.09 -8.23
N ARG A 148 -6.63 -4.93 -7.73
CA ARG A 148 -5.56 -5.92 -7.83
C ARG A 148 -5.05 -6.26 -6.44
N LEU A 149 -5.04 -7.54 -6.11
CA LEU A 149 -4.59 -8.06 -4.83
C LEU A 149 -3.53 -9.12 -5.11
N ALA A 150 -2.32 -8.97 -4.58
CA ALA A 150 -1.24 -9.93 -4.74
C ALA A 150 -0.56 -10.20 -3.40
N GLY A 151 -0.22 -11.45 -3.09
CA GLY A 151 0.59 -11.78 -1.91
C GLY A 151 0.02 -11.25 -0.59
N LEU A 152 -1.30 -11.26 -0.42
CA LEU A 152 -1.92 -10.80 0.83
C LEU A 152 -1.77 -11.86 1.94
N ASN A 153 -1.47 -11.42 3.16
CA ASN A 153 -1.46 -12.25 4.36
C ASN A 153 -2.55 -11.84 5.36
N GLY A 154 -2.82 -12.72 6.34
CA GLY A 154 -3.71 -12.44 7.47
C GLY A 154 -5.21 -12.51 7.16
N ILE A 155 -5.60 -13.06 6.01
CA ILE A 155 -6.99 -13.13 5.54
C ILE A 155 -7.38 -14.49 4.97
N ASP A 156 -8.46 -15.04 5.50
CA ASP A 156 -9.04 -16.30 5.04
C ASP A 156 -10.13 -16.11 3.98
N ASN A 157 -10.85 -14.98 4.02
CA ASN A 157 -11.98 -14.73 3.13
C ASN A 157 -11.96 -13.31 2.54
N ILE A 158 -12.15 -13.22 1.24
CA ILE A 158 -12.35 -11.99 0.47
C ILE A 158 -13.78 -12.01 -0.05
N THR A 159 -14.63 -11.13 0.48
CA THR A 159 -15.99 -10.92 -0.04
C THR A 159 -16.14 -9.47 -0.46
N ILE A 160 -16.44 -9.25 -1.74
CA ILE A 160 -16.61 -7.91 -2.32
C ILE A 160 -17.87 -7.86 -3.17
N GLU A 161 -18.71 -6.87 -2.89
CA GLU A 161 -19.87 -6.52 -3.70
C GLU A 161 -19.67 -5.11 -4.25
N SER A 162 -19.55 -4.96 -5.57
CA SER A 162 -19.28 -3.67 -6.20
C SER A 162 -20.14 -3.43 -7.42
N LEU A 163 -20.73 -2.23 -7.51
CA LEU A 163 -21.50 -1.79 -8.68
C LEU A 163 -20.65 -1.10 -9.75
N SER A 164 -19.37 -0.84 -9.45
CA SER A 164 -18.46 -0.11 -10.33
C SER A 164 -17.27 -0.91 -10.81
N LEU A 165 -16.98 -2.06 -10.18
CA LEU A 165 -15.78 -2.84 -10.47
C LEU A 165 -15.88 -3.49 -11.86
N GLU A 166 -14.91 -3.19 -12.71
CA GLU A 166 -14.78 -3.67 -14.08
C GLU A 166 -13.70 -4.76 -14.18
N LYS A 167 -12.63 -4.64 -13.38
CA LYS A 167 -11.47 -5.52 -13.42
C LYS A 167 -11.08 -5.98 -12.02
N PHE A 168 -10.92 -7.29 -11.86
CA PHE A 168 -10.43 -7.91 -10.65
C PHE A 168 -9.23 -8.81 -10.95
N SER A 169 -8.14 -8.63 -10.20
CA SER A 169 -6.99 -9.54 -10.24
C SER A 169 -6.62 -10.00 -8.84
N TYR A 170 -6.41 -11.31 -8.69
CA TYR A 170 -5.93 -11.94 -7.48
C TYR A 170 -4.73 -12.83 -7.79
N ILE A 171 -3.61 -12.60 -7.11
CA ILE A 171 -2.37 -13.38 -7.24
C ILE A 171 -1.97 -13.90 -5.88
N HIS A 172 -1.76 -15.19 -5.76
CA HIS A 172 -1.34 -15.81 -4.50
C HIS A 172 -0.08 -16.66 -4.72
N PHE A 173 0.95 -16.39 -3.91
CA PHE A 173 2.28 -16.96 -4.07
C PHE A 173 2.53 -18.20 -3.19
N GLU A 174 1.72 -18.43 -2.14
CA GLU A 174 1.91 -19.52 -1.17
C GLU A 174 0.68 -20.42 -1.01
N VAL A 175 0.69 -21.62 -1.60
CA VAL A 175 -0.48 -22.53 -1.65
C VAL A 175 -0.80 -23.21 -0.30
N TYR A 176 -0.33 -22.69 0.83
CA TYR A 176 -0.52 -23.31 2.14
C TYR A 176 -1.85 -22.91 2.81
N GLU A 177 -2.44 -21.78 2.41
CA GLU A 177 -3.69 -21.28 2.97
C GLU A 177 -4.75 -21.11 1.87
N THR A 178 -5.95 -21.62 2.12
CA THR A 178 -7.05 -21.49 1.16
C THR A 178 -7.80 -20.19 1.41
N CYS A 179 -7.53 -19.15 0.62
CA CYS A 179 -8.34 -17.94 0.62
C CYS A 179 -9.66 -18.18 -0.13
N ARG A 180 -10.81 -17.93 0.52
CA ARG A 180 -12.13 -17.98 -0.13
C ARG A 180 -12.43 -16.63 -0.78
N ILE A 181 -12.70 -16.65 -2.08
CA ILE A 181 -12.98 -15.44 -2.85
C ILE A 181 -14.43 -15.45 -3.32
N ASN A 182 -15.19 -14.43 -2.93
CA ASN A 182 -16.55 -14.17 -3.38
C ASN A 182 -16.66 -12.73 -3.88
N ILE A 183 -16.59 -12.55 -5.20
CA ILE A 183 -16.70 -11.23 -5.84
C ILE A 183 -18.00 -11.19 -6.64
N SER A 184 -18.81 -10.15 -6.43
CA SER A 184 -19.99 -9.88 -7.22
C SER A 184 -20.00 -8.43 -7.71
N GLY A 185 -20.43 -8.23 -8.95
CA GLY A 185 -20.57 -6.91 -9.54
C GLY A 185 -21.08 -6.95 -10.97
N GLU A 186 -22.07 -6.12 -11.28
CA GLU A 186 -22.76 -6.14 -12.58
C GLU A 186 -21.88 -5.69 -13.74
N LYS A 187 -20.82 -4.91 -13.45
CA LYS A 187 -19.90 -4.36 -14.44
C LYS A 187 -18.60 -5.16 -14.59
N LEU A 188 -18.46 -6.27 -13.88
CA LEU A 188 -17.21 -7.03 -13.86
C LEU A 188 -17.01 -7.73 -15.22
N GLU A 189 -15.99 -7.29 -15.97
CA GLU A 189 -15.68 -7.74 -17.32
C GLU A 189 -14.41 -8.58 -17.37
N GLU A 190 -13.44 -8.30 -16.49
CA GLU A 190 -12.14 -8.98 -16.46
C GLU A 190 -11.87 -9.57 -15.09
N ILE A 191 -11.59 -10.89 -15.06
CA ILE A 191 -11.16 -11.62 -13.86
C ILE A 191 -9.86 -12.35 -14.17
N HIS A 192 -8.80 -12.03 -13.42
CA HIS A 192 -7.52 -12.72 -13.51
C HIS A 192 -7.14 -13.33 -12.17
N ILE A 193 -7.09 -14.66 -12.10
CA ILE A 193 -6.70 -15.39 -10.90
C ILE A 193 -5.43 -16.17 -11.23
N ASN A 194 -4.36 -15.92 -10.48
CA ASN A 194 -3.12 -16.68 -10.56
C ASN A 194 -2.78 -17.26 -9.18
N CYS A 195 -2.87 -18.58 -9.07
CA CYS A 195 -2.42 -19.32 -7.91
C CYS A 195 -1.25 -20.19 -8.37
N SER A 196 -0.03 -19.70 -8.19
CA SER A 196 1.17 -20.42 -8.57
C SER A 196 1.99 -20.74 -7.33
N ARG A 197 2.42 -22.00 -7.23
CA ARG A 197 3.42 -22.40 -6.24
C ARG A 197 4.77 -21.84 -6.71
N VAL A 198 5.36 -20.92 -5.95
CA VAL A 198 6.74 -20.49 -6.21
C VAL A 198 7.64 -21.70 -5.87
N ASN A 199 8.36 -22.21 -6.88
CA ASN A 199 9.30 -23.34 -6.74
C ASN A 199 10.67 -22.85 -6.29
#